data_AF-A0A0H5CTG0-F1
#
_entry.id   AF-A0A0H5CTG0-F1
#
_cell.length_a   1.000
_cell.length_b   1.000
_cell.length_c   1.000
_cell.angle_alpha   90.00
_cell.angle_beta   90.00
_cell.angle_gamma   90.00
#
_symmetry.space_group_name_H-M   'P 1'
#
loop_
_entity.id
_entity.type
_entity.pdbx_description
1 polymer ?
#
loop_
_entity_poly.entity_id
_entity_poly.type
_entity_poly.pdbx_seq_one_letter_code
_entity_poly.pdbx_strand_id
1 'polypeptide(L)'
;MEIKGLTHPYTGATACSRLYAYGHTFRWAKGDRYIAVLRGTCVEQRRYFIIKDTLPRPVLEGPQPLADAIPVNGGHWSDDDLLRHFADAWAKKRG
;
A
#
# COMPACT_ATOMS: atom_id res chain seq x y z
N MET A 1 -11.93 11.67 1.05
CA MET A 1 -11.30 12.23 -0.16
C MET A 1 -11.27 11.13 -1.21
N GLU A 2 -11.87 11.36 -2.37
CA GLU A 2 -11.91 10.39 -3.46
C GLU A 2 -10.87 10.79 -4.51
N ILE A 3 -9.89 9.93 -4.79
CA ILE A 3 -8.87 10.18 -5.82
C ILE A 3 -9.25 9.34 -7.04
N LYS A 4 -9.50 10.00 -8.17
CA LYS A 4 -9.94 9.30 -9.40
C LYS A 4 -8.87 8.33 -9.91
N GLY A 5 -9.18 7.03 -9.87
CA GLY A 5 -8.26 5.97 -10.26
C GLY A 5 -7.41 5.43 -9.11
N LEU A 6 -7.83 5.66 -7.87
CA LEU A 6 -7.32 5.00 -6.67
C LEU A 6 -8.46 4.23 -6.00
N THR A 7 -8.25 2.95 -5.70
CA THR A 7 -9.20 2.14 -4.96
C THR A 7 -9.08 2.44 -3.46
N HIS A 8 -9.92 3.33 -2.95
CA HIS A 8 -10.03 3.69 -1.54
C HIS A 8 -11.45 4.17 -1.17
N PRO A 9 -12.11 3.65 -0.11
CA PRO A 9 -11.63 2.57 0.76
C PRO A 9 -11.54 1.25 0.00
N TYR A 10 -10.54 0.44 0.36
CA TYR A 10 -10.34 -0.84 -0.29
C TYR A 10 -11.13 -1.93 0.44
N THR A 11 -11.94 -2.66 -0.32
CA THR A 11 -12.91 -3.64 0.22
C THR A 11 -12.43 -5.08 0.12
N GLY A 12 -11.20 -5.32 -0.37
CA GLY A 12 -10.68 -6.68 -0.58
C GLY A 12 -11.20 -7.40 -1.83
N ALA A 13 -12.08 -6.77 -2.62
CA ALA A 13 -12.66 -7.36 -3.83
C ALA A 13 -11.70 -7.34 -5.04
N THR A 14 -10.71 -6.45 -5.05
CA THR A 14 -9.75 -6.27 -6.14
C THR A 14 -8.39 -6.83 -5.73
N ALA A 15 -7.70 -7.60 -6.58
CA ALA A 15 -6.34 -8.04 -6.26
C ALA A 15 -5.39 -6.84 -6.03
N CYS A 16 -4.45 -6.94 -5.09
CA CYS A 16 -3.45 -5.90 -4.84
C CYS A 16 -2.12 -6.47 -4.35
N SER A 17 -1.02 -5.73 -4.60
CA SER A 17 0.24 -5.90 -3.87
C SER A 17 0.32 -4.91 -2.72
N ARG A 18 1.00 -5.32 -1.65
CA ARG A 18 1.18 -4.53 -0.43
C ARG A 18 2.60 -4.64 0.08
N LEU A 19 3.13 -3.52 0.51
CA LEU A 19 4.44 -3.42 1.15
C LEU A 19 4.32 -2.60 2.43
N TYR A 20 4.83 -3.12 3.54
CA TYR A 20 5.06 -2.33 4.74
C TYR A 20 6.51 -1.87 4.79
N ALA A 21 6.73 -0.56 4.76
CA ALA A 21 8.05 0.06 4.81
C ALA A 21 7.95 1.47 5.40
N TYR A 22 9.00 1.95 6.06
CA TYR A 22 9.07 3.34 6.56
C TYR A 22 7.88 3.74 7.46
N GLY A 23 7.32 2.81 8.23
CA GLY A 23 6.15 3.06 9.09
C GLY A 23 4.81 3.17 8.34
N HIS A 24 4.77 2.86 7.04
CA HIS A 24 3.60 3.00 6.19
C HIS A 24 3.30 1.72 5.41
N THR A 25 2.02 1.53 5.08
CA THR A 25 1.59 0.51 4.11
C THR A 25 1.39 1.15 2.75
N PHE A 26 2.09 0.63 1.75
CA PHE A 26 1.91 0.95 0.34
C PHE A 26 1.02 -0.13 -0.27
N ARG A 27 -0.10 0.26 -0.88
CA ARG A 27 -1.05 -0.68 -1.53
C ARG A 27 -1.30 -0.26 -2.96
N TRP A 28 -1.10 -1.18 -3.90
CA TRP A 28 -1.44 -0.97 -5.31
C TRP A 28 -2.48 -1.99 -5.74
N ALA A 29 -3.73 -1.55 -5.95
CA ALA A 29 -4.79 -2.42 -6.44
C ALA A 29 -4.75 -2.53 -7.96
N LYS A 30 -5.20 -3.68 -8.48
CA LYS A 30 -5.30 -3.92 -9.91
C LYS A 30 -6.18 -2.86 -10.58
N GLY A 31 -5.61 -2.17 -11.57
CA GLY A 31 -6.29 -1.11 -12.33
C GLY A 31 -6.14 0.29 -11.74
N ASP A 32 -5.54 0.42 -10.55
CA ASP A 32 -5.25 1.74 -9.99
C ASP A 32 -4.11 2.43 -10.74
N ARG A 33 -4.24 3.74 -10.89
CA ARG A 33 -3.21 4.67 -11.39
C ARG A 33 -2.39 5.30 -10.26
N TYR A 34 -2.71 4.93 -9.03
CA TYR A 34 -2.07 5.44 -7.83
C TYR A 34 -1.78 4.31 -6.86
N ILE A 35 -0.67 4.43 -6.12
CA ILE A 35 -0.38 3.60 -4.96
C ILE A 35 -0.90 4.34 -3.73
N ALA A 36 -1.75 3.68 -2.95
CA ALA A 36 -2.23 4.19 -1.67
C ALA A 36 -1.10 4.12 -0.63
N VAL A 37 -0.84 5.22 0.07
CA VAL A 37 0.06 5.22 1.23
C VAL A 37 -0.79 5.39 2.48
N LEU A 38 -0.67 4.46 3.42
CA LEU A 38 -1.49 4.37 4.63
C LEU A 38 -0.55 4.38 5.85
N ARG A 39 -0.97 4.98 6.96
CA ARG A 39 -0.15 4.98 8.18
C ARG A 39 -0.18 3.61 8.86
N GLY A 40 0.98 3.14 9.32
CA GLY A 40 1.11 1.86 10.01
C GLY A 40 0.91 0.65 9.11
N THR A 41 0.77 -0.52 9.73
CA THR A 41 0.53 -1.77 9.02
C THR A 41 -0.95 -2.02 8.87
N CYS A 42 -1.46 -2.00 7.63
CA CYS A 42 -2.88 -2.24 7.37
C CYS A 42 -3.15 -3.73 7.15
N VAL A 43 -3.91 -4.34 8.05
CA VAL A 43 -4.42 -5.70 7.88
C VAL A 43 -5.89 -5.63 7.44
N GLU A 44 -6.14 -5.87 6.15
CA GLU A 44 -7.48 -5.82 5.55
C GLU A 44 -7.89 -7.20 5.01
N GLN A 45 -8.87 -7.80 5.70
CA GLN A 45 -9.84 -8.86 5.34
C GLN A 45 -9.48 -10.15 4.58
N ARG A 46 -8.23 -10.44 4.15
CA ARG A 46 -7.87 -11.81 3.71
C ARG A 46 -6.48 -12.28 4.18
N ARG A 47 -6.37 -13.58 4.50
CA ARG A 47 -5.16 -14.23 5.03
C ARG A 47 -4.12 -14.39 3.93
N TYR A 48 -2.91 -13.90 4.20
CA TYR A 48 -1.72 -14.13 3.38
C TYR A 48 -0.80 -15.09 4.16
N PHE A 49 -0.07 -15.95 3.45
CA PHE A 49 0.99 -16.76 4.07
C PHE A 49 2.21 -15.85 4.28
N ILE A 50 2.37 -15.35 5.50
CA ILE A 50 3.51 -14.50 5.83
C ILE A 50 4.65 -15.40 6.30
N ILE A 51 5.65 -15.60 5.43
CA ILE A 51 6.82 -16.48 5.69
C ILE A 51 7.71 -15.91 6.80
N LYS A 52 7.71 -14.58 6.99
CA LYS A 52 8.33 -13.89 8.12
C LYS A 52 7.75 -12.47 8.22
N ASP A 53 7.12 -12.15 9.35
CA ASP A 53 6.70 -10.78 9.68
C ASP A 53 7.30 -10.35 11.02
N THR A 54 7.87 -9.16 11.06
CA THR A 54 8.17 -8.46 12.32
C THR A 54 7.45 -7.13 12.25
N LEU A 55 6.13 -7.16 12.50
CA LEU A 55 5.37 -5.94 12.62
C LEU A 55 5.72 -5.25 13.94
N PRO A 56 6.05 -3.95 13.90
CA PRO A 56 6.14 -3.16 15.12
C PRO A 56 4.75 -3.07 15.76
N ARG A 57 4.70 -3.23 17.10
CA ARG A 57 3.45 -3.11 17.87
C ARG A 57 3.20 -1.66 18.30
N PRO A 58 1.93 -1.20 18.36
CA PRO A 58 0.71 -1.95 18.11
C PRO A 58 0.41 -2.09 16.60
N VAL A 59 -0.18 -3.23 16.22
CA VAL A 59 -0.72 -3.42 14.86
C VAL A 59 -2.01 -2.63 14.73
N LEU A 60 -2.16 -1.86 13.65
CA LEU A 60 -3.39 -1.12 13.38
C LEU A 60 -4.33 -1.99 12.54
N GLU A 61 -5.42 -2.44 13.15
CA GLU A 61 -6.43 -3.25 12.46
C GLU A 61 -7.49 -2.38 11.79
N GLY A 62 -7.99 -2.84 10.64
CA GLY A 62 -9.04 -2.16 9.88
C GLY A 62 -8.54 -1.07 8.93
N PRO A 63 -9.46 -0.47 8.15
CA PRO A 63 -9.11 0.52 7.13
C PRO A 63 -8.42 1.74 7.76
N GLN A 64 -7.18 2.00 7.36
CA GLN A 64 -6.44 3.18 7.81
C GLN A 64 -6.71 4.37 6.87
N PRO A 65 -6.64 5.61 7.39
CA PRO A 65 -6.78 6.80 6.54
C PRO A 65 -5.63 6.88 5.55
N LEU A 66 -5.94 7.37 4.34
CA LEU A 66 -4.94 7.66 3.32
C LEU A 66 -4.01 8.77 3.80
N ALA A 67 -2.72 8.46 3.90
CA ALA A 67 -1.65 9.38 4.25
C ALA A 67 -1.08 10.11 3.03
N ASP A 68 -1.06 9.44 1.87
CA ASP A 68 -0.63 9.99 0.59
C ASP A 68 -1.09 9.10 -0.59
N ALA A 69 -0.92 9.59 -1.81
CA ALA A 69 -1.11 8.82 -3.04
C ALA A 69 0.04 9.06 -4.02
N ILE A 70 0.72 7.99 -4.43
CA ILE A 70 1.82 8.07 -5.40
C ILE A 70 1.28 7.83 -6.80
N PRO A 71 1.36 8.78 -7.75
CA PRO A 71 0.95 8.55 -9.13
C PRO A 71 1.88 7.55 -9.81
N VAL A 72 1.31 6.64 -10.61
CA VAL A 72 2.06 5.63 -11.34
C VAL A 72 1.86 5.80 -12.85
N ASN A 73 2.96 6.01 -13.58
CA ASN A 73 2.96 6.24 -15.03
C ASN A 73 3.48 5.03 -15.82
N GLY A 74 3.15 3.82 -15.37
CA GLY A 74 3.56 2.57 -16.02
C GLY A 74 3.85 1.44 -15.03
N GLY A 75 3.89 0.22 -15.54
CA GLY A 75 4.13 -0.99 -14.75
C GLY A 75 2.84 -1.73 -14.40
N HIS A 76 2.99 -2.76 -13.56
CA HIS A 76 1.91 -3.65 -13.18
C HIS A 76 1.80 -3.74 -11.67
N TRP A 77 0.57 -3.75 -11.14
CA TRP A 77 0.31 -3.76 -9.70
C TRP A 77 0.94 -4.95 -8.95
N SER A 78 1.23 -6.05 -9.66
CA SER A 78 1.85 -7.26 -9.10
C SER A 78 3.39 -7.27 -9.21
N ASP A 79 4.00 -6.17 -9.65
CA ASP A 79 5.45 -6.02 -9.71
C ASP A 79 5.95 -5.51 -8.34
N ASP A 80 6.40 -6.44 -7.51
CA ASP A 80 6.79 -6.14 -6.13
C ASP A 80 8.08 -5.32 -6.05
N ASP A 81 8.99 -5.47 -7.02
CA ASP A 81 10.22 -4.68 -7.11
C ASP A 81 9.92 -3.23 -7.48
N LEU A 82 8.99 -3.03 -8.42
CA LEU A 82 8.50 -1.71 -8.78
C LEU A 82 7.76 -1.03 -7.61
N LEU A 83 6.93 -1.78 -6.88
CA LEU A 83 6.26 -1.27 -5.68
C LEU A 83 7.28 -0.82 -4.62
N ARG A 84 8.34 -1.61 -4.40
CA ARG A 84 9.44 -1.24 -3.51
C ARG A 84 10.15 0.02 -3.99
N HIS A 85 10.46 0.11 -5.29
CA HIS A 85 11.09 1.30 -5.88
C HIS A 85 10.26 2.57 -5.61
N PHE A 86 8.94 2.52 -5.78
CA PHE A 86 8.07 3.66 -5.47
C PHE A 86 8.05 4.03 -3.99
N ALA A 87 8.04 3.04 -3.09
CA ALA A 87 8.10 3.28 -1.65
C ALA A 87 9.41 3.95 -1.22
N ASP A 88 10.55 3.47 -1.74
CA ASP A 88 11.87 4.03 -1.47
C ASP A 88 11.98 5.47 -2.00
N ALA A 89 11.50 5.72 -3.21
CA ALA A 89 11.49 7.04 -3.82
C ALA A 89 10.60 8.03 -3.05
N TRP A 90 9.46 7.57 -2.54
CA TRP A 90 8.57 8.36 -1.70
C TRP A 90 9.22 8.73 -0.36
N ALA A 91 9.87 7.78 0.29
CA ALA A 91 10.54 8.00 1.57
C ALA A 91 11.69 9.01 1.44
N LYS A 92 12.51 8.89 0.38
CA LYS A 92 13.62 9.81 0.08
C LYS A 92 13.18 11.27 -0.12
N LYS A 93 11.95 11.52 -0.59
CA LYS A 93 11.44 12.89 -0.78
C LYS A 93 10.95 13.55 0.51
N ARG A 94 10.78 12.77 1.59
CA ARG A 94 10.18 13.22 2.86
C ARG A 94 11.18 13.25 4.02
N GLY A 95 12.35 12.64 3.87
CA GLY A 95 13.50 12.80 4.78
C GLY A 95 14.37 13.98 4.34
#